data_AF-A0A6G7BMR8-F1
#
_entry.id   AF-A0A6G7BMR8-F1
#
_cell.length_a   1.000
_cell.length_b   1.000
_cell.length_c   1.000
_cell.angle_alpha   90.00
_cell.angle_beta   90.00
_cell.angle_gamma   90.00
#
_symmetry.space_group_name_H-M   'P 1'
#
loop_
_entity.id
_entity.type
_entity.pdbx_description
1 polymer ?
#
loop_
_entity_poly.entity_id
_entity_poly.type
_entity_poly.pdbx_seq_one_letter_code
_entity_poly.pdbx_strand_id
1 'polypeptide(L)'
;TKPQGYVPTLGAYLRSTVPLAGAGAAFAAVTCASTALRGKDDKLNYFLGGSSAGGIIGVAARSFRFGVPTAFFLGVCAIVYKDSKDCGWKLFPEVTHRVGSFDHINYDFTLQKPHK
;
A
#
# COMPACT_ATOMS: atom_id res chain seq x y z
N THR A 1 19.58 2.20 21.10
CA THR A 1 20.48 3.38 21.25
C THR A 1 19.84 4.57 20.57
N LYS A 2 19.63 5.67 21.30
CA LYS A 2 19.01 6.90 20.75
C LYS A 2 20.07 7.63 19.90
N PRO A 3 19.83 7.94 18.61
CA PRO A 3 20.79 8.68 17.81
C PRO A 3 20.97 10.08 18.41
N GLN A 4 22.20 10.45 18.75
CA GLN A 4 22.53 11.79 19.26
C GLN A 4 23.22 12.59 18.15
N GLY A 5 22.64 13.74 17.77
CA GLY A 5 23.17 14.64 16.73
C GLY A 5 22.44 14.56 15.38
N TYR A 6 22.66 15.56 14.52
CA TYR A 6 21.96 15.73 13.24
C TYR A 6 22.29 14.68 12.16
N VAL A 7 23.55 14.27 12.07
CA VAL A 7 24.01 13.27 11.08
C VAL A 7 23.44 11.88 11.37
N PRO A 8 23.52 11.33 12.60
CA PRO A 8 22.97 10.00 12.87
C PRO A 8 21.44 9.96 12.86
N THR A 9 20.74 11.06 13.18
CA THR A 9 19.28 11.11 13.01
C THR A 9 18.92 11.06 11.53
N LEU A 10 19.59 11.85 10.68
CA LEU A 10 19.40 11.79 9.23
C LEU A 10 19.68 10.39 8.67
N GLY A 11 20.78 9.76 9.10
CA GLY A 11 21.11 8.38 8.70
C GLY A 11 20.03 7.37 9.07
N ALA A 12 19.43 7.51 10.25
CA ALA A 12 18.32 6.65 10.69
C ALA A 12 17.05 6.87 9.84
N TYR A 13 16.74 8.12 9.49
CA TYR A 13 15.62 8.41 8.58
C TYR A 13 15.84 7.80 7.20
N LEU A 14 17.01 8.06 6.59
CA LEU A 14 17.35 7.53 5.27
C LEU A 14 17.31 5.99 5.24
N ARG A 15 17.74 5.34 6.32
CA ARG A 15 17.72 3.88 6.44
C ARG A 15 16.31 3.29 6.31
N SER A 16 15.28 4.02 6.71
CA SER A 16 13.88 3.58 6.64
C SER A 16 13.16 4.12 5.41
N THR A 17 13.35 5.40 5.08
CA THR A 17 12.61 6.05 3.98
C THR A 17 13.08 5.60 2.61
N VAL A 18 14.39 5.41 2.40
CA VAL A 18 14.93 5.04 1.08
C VAL A 18 14.39 3.69 0.60
N PRO A 19 14.39 2.62 1.43
CA PRO A 19 13.78 1.36 1.04
C PRO A 19 12.27 1.46 0.76
N LEU A 20 11.52 2.21 1.56
CA LEU A 20 10.08 2.39 1.33
C LEU A 20 9.80 3.13 0.02
N ALA A 21 10.53 4.22 -0.24
CA ALA A 21 10.41 4.99 -1.47
C ALA A 21 10.80 4.14 -2.69
N GLY A 22 11.91 3.40 -2.59
CA GLY A 22 12.37 2.48 -3.63
C GLY A 22 11.36 1.35 -3.91
N ALA A 23 10.75 0.79 -2.87
CA ALA A 23 9.72 -0.24 -3.00
C ALA A 23 8.49 0.29 -3.74
N GLY A 24 8.01 1.50 -3.41
CA GLY A 24 6.88 2.13 -4.11
C GLY A 24 7.20 2.46 -5.58
N ALA A 25 8.40 2.96 -5.86
CA ALA A 25 8.84 3.25 -7.22
C ALA A 25 8.95 1.97 -8.08
N ALA A 26 9.53 0.90 -7.52
CA ALA A 26 9.65 -0.38 -8.20
C ALA A 26 8.29 -1.05 -8.40
N PHE A 27 7.37 -0.93 -7.44
CA PHE A 27 6.00 -1.38 -7.58
C PHE A 27 5.35 -0.77 -8.82
N ALA A 28 5.40 0.57 -8.92
CA ALA A 28 4.80 1.29 -10.04
C ALA A 28 5.50 0.94 -11.37
N ALA A 29 6.83 0.97 -11.40
CA ALA A 29 7.60 0.70 -12.61
C ALA A 29 7.35 -0.73 -13.14
N VAL A 30 7.36 -1.74 -12.26
CA VAL A 30 7.13 -3.14 -12.65
C VAL A 30 5.68 -3.38 -13.04
N THR A 31 4.71 -2.75 -12.36
CA THR A 31 3.29 -2.87 -12.73
C THR A 31 3.04 -2.24 -14.10
N CYS A 32 3.55 -1.02 -14.35
CA CYS A 32 3.41 -0.35 -15.64
C CYS A 32 4.13 -1.11 -16.77
N ALA A 33 5.35 -1.59 -16.51
CA ALA A 33 6.12 -2.37 -17.49
C ALA A 33 5.43 -3.70 -17.82
N SER A 34 4.93 -4.42 -16.82
CA SER A 34 4.21 -5.69 -17.04
C SER A 34 2.88 -5.48 -17.77
N THR A 35 2.13 -4.41 -17.47
CA THR A 35 0.93 -4.05 -18.23
C THR A 35 1.27 -3.70 -19.69
N ALA A 36 2.33 -2.92 -19.93
CA ALA A 36 2.74 -2.56 -21.29
C ALA A 36 3.17 -3.79 -22.12
N LEU A 37 3.88 -4.74 -21.51
CA LEU A 37 4.33 -5.97 -22.18
C LEU A 37 3.18 -6.93 -22.51
N ARG A 38 2.16 -6.98 -21.65
CA ARG A 38 1.08 -7.97 -21.75
C ARG A 38 -0.19 -7.42 -22.41
N GLY A 39 -0.31 -6.09 -22.53
CA GLY A 39 -1.45 -5.41 -23.12
C GLY A 39 -2.77 -5.62 -22.38
N LYS A 40 -2.72 -6.14 -21.15
CA LYS A 40 -3.88 -6.48 -20.30
C LYS A 40 -3.58 -6.10 -18.86
N ASP A 41 -4.54 -5.47 -18.20
CA ASP A 41 -4.48 -5.16 -16.78
C ASP A 41 -4.98 -6.34 -15.94
N ASP A 42 -4.11 -7.33 -15.76
CA ASP A 42 -4.39 -8.53 -14.98
C ASP A 42 -3.85 -8.44 -13.55
N LYS A 43 -4.46 -9.18 -12.62
CA LYS A 43 -4.02 -9.32 -11.21
C LYS A 43 -2.55 -9.75 -11.08
N LEU A 44 -2.04 -10.50 -12.06
CA LEU A 44 -0.66 -10.98 -12.09
C LEU A 44 0.37 -9.85 -12.27
N ASN A 45 0.01 -8.75 -12.94
CA ASN A 45 0.89 -7.59 -13.10
C ASN A 45 1.11 -6.90 -11.75
N TYR A 46 0.03 -6.78 -10.98
CA TYR A 46 0.06 -6.24 -9.61
C TYR A 46 0.81 -7.16 -8.65
N PHE A 47 0.73 -8.49 -8.82
CA PHE A 47 1.55 -9.43 -8.06
C PHE A 47 3.05 -9.25 -8.33
N LEU A 48 3.45 -9.06 -9.59
CA LEU A 48 4.84 -8.79 -9.96
C LEU A 48 5.33 -7.45 -9.39
N GLY A 49 4.48 -6.42 -9.42
CA GLY A 49 4.75 -5.16 -8.73
C GLY A 49 4.91 -5.31 -7.22
N GLY A 50 3.99 -6.04 -6.57
CA GLY A 50 4.00 -6.25 -5.12
C GLY A 50 5.21 -7.07 -4.66
N SER A 51 5.56 -8.11 -5.41
CA SER A 51 6.72 -8.95 -5.12
C SER A 51 8.05 -8.20 -5.34
N SER A 52 8.15 -7.34 -6.35
CA SER A 52 9.35 -6.51 -6.55
C SER A 52 9.55 -5.52 -5.39
N ALA A 53 8.46 -4.90 -4.92
CA ALA A 53 8.46 -4.00 -3.77
C ALA A 53 8.91 -4.71 -2.48
N GLY A 54 8.35 -5.89 -2.20
CA GLY A 54 8.76 -6.69 -1.05
C GLY A 54 10.20 -7.22 -1.16
N GLY A 55 10.68 -7.48 -2.38
CA GLY A 55 12.09 -7.80 -2.65
C GLY A 55 13.05 -6.68 -2.23
N ILE A 56 12.72 -5.42 -2.55
CA ILE A 56 13.53 -4.25 -2.14
C ILE A 56 13.57 -4.12 -0.61
N ILE A 57 12.44 -4.33 0.07
CA ILE A 57 12.37 -4.32 1.53
C ILE A 57 13.23 -5.46 2.12
N GLY A 58 13.18 -6.66 1.50
CA GLY A 58 14.00 -7.81 1.88
C GLY A 58 15.51 -7.54 1.74
N VAL A 59 15.92 -6.91 0.64
CA VAL A 59 17.32 -6.49 0.43
C VAL A 59 17.74 -5.45 1.46
N ALA A 60 16.88 -4.47 1.76
CA ALA A 60 17.17 -3.47 2.79
C ALA A 60 17.35 -4.08 4.18
N ALA A 61 16.57 -5.12 4.50
CA ALA A 61 16.67 -5.91 5.73
C ALA A 61 17.89 -6.88 5.73
N ARG A 62 18.55 -7.08 4.58
CA ARG A 62 19.70 -8.00 4.39
C ARG A 62 19.42 -9.44 4.84
N SER A 63 18.17 -9.88 4.74
CA SER A 63 17.76 -11.22 5.19
C SER A 63 16.84 -11.88 4.18
N PHE A 64 17.30 -13.00 3.61
CA PHE A 64 16.49 -13.78 2.67
C PHE A 64 15.28 -14.42 3.34
N ARG A 65 15.45 -14.87 4.59
CA ARG A 65 14.38 -15.47 5.40
C ARG A 65 13.22 -14.52 5.66
N PHE A 66 13.50 -13.22 5.71
CA PHE A 66 12.48 -12.19 5.83
C PHE A 66 12.00 -11.70 4.45
N GLY A 67 12.92 -11.56 3.48
CA GLY A 67 12.61 -11.02 2.15
C GLY A 67 11.63 -11.87 1.35
N VAL A 68 11.78 -13.20 1.33
CA VAL A 68 10.89 -14.10 0.57
C VAL A 68 9.43 -14.03 1.06
N PRO A 69 9.14 -14.23 2.37
CA PRO A 69 7.76 -14.13 2.85
C PRO A 69 7.19 -12.71 2.68
N THR A 70 8.00 -11.66 2.86
CA THR A 70 7.56 -10.27 2.60
C THR A 70 7.21 -10.04 1.14
N ALA A 71 8.01 -10.53 0.19
CA ALA A 71 7.71 -10.43 -1.24
C ALA A 71 6.42 -11.15 -1.62
N PHE A 72 6.23 -12.37 -1.09
CA PHE A 72 4.99 -13.11 -1.32
C PHE A 72 3.78 -12.40 -0.70
N PHE A 73 3.90 -11.94 0.55
CA PHE A 73 2.83 -11.25 1.27
C PHE A 73 2.42 -9.95 0.56
N LEU A 74 3.37 -9.09 0.19
CA LEU A 74 3.07 -7.86 -0.56
C LEU A 74 2.50 -8.15 -1.95
N GLY A 75 2.96 -9.23 -2.61
CA GLY A 75 2.39 -9.69 -3.88
C GLY A 75 0.91 -10.05 -3.73
N VAL A 76 0.54 -10.81 -2.70
CA VAL A 76 -0.86 -11.18 -2.43
C VAL A 76 -1.68 -9.93 -2.08
N CYS A 77 -1.16 -9.04 -1.23
CA CYS A 77 -1.83 -7.77 -0.92
C CYS A 77 -2.10 -6.93 -2.18
N ALA A 78 -1.18 -6.92 -3.15
CA ALA A 78 -1.35 -6.20 -4.40
C ALA A 78 -2.46 -6.81 -5.29
N ILE A 79 -2.59 -8.15 -5.31
CA ILE A 79 -3.72 -8.82 -5.98
C ILE A 79 -5.03 -8.41 -5.30
N VAL A 80 -5.10 -8.48 -3.97
CA VAL A 80 -6.30 -8.11 -3.21
C VAL A 80 -6.67 -6.64 -3.45
N TYR A 81 -5.69 -5.74 -3.53
CA TYR A 81 -5.93 -4.34 -3.85
C TYR A 81 -6.50 -4.15 -5.26
N LYS A 82 -5.98 -4.89 -6.24
CA LYS A 82 -6.52 -4.87 -7.61
C LYS A 82 -7.94 -5.42 -7.66
N ASP A 83 -8.20 -6.53 -6.97
CA ASP A 83 -9.52 -7.15 -6.86
C ASP A 83 -10.55 -6.23 -6.19
N SER A 84 -10.15 -5.53 -5.13
CA SER A 84 -10.99 -4.51 -4.48
C SER A 84 -11.39 -3.39 -5.44
N LYS A 85 -10.49 -2.95 -6.34
CA LYS A 85 -10.81 -1.95 -7.36
C LYS A 85 -11.78 -2.49 -8.42
N ASP A 86 -11.55 -3.73 -8.87
CA ASP A 86 -12.37 -4.33 -9.94
C ASP A 86 -13.78 -4.72 -9.44
N CYS A 87 -13.90 -5.19 -8.20
CA CYS A 87 -15.17 -5.56 -7.57
C CYS A 87 -15.86 -4.40 -6.83
N GLY A 88 -15.23 -3.22 -6.74
CA GLY A 88 -15.78 -2.06 -6.05
C GLY A 88 -15.90 -2.21 -4.53
N TRP A 89 -15.16 -3.13 -3.92
CA TRP A 89 -15.13 -3.29 -2.47
C TRP A 89 -14.40 -2.10 -1.83
N LYS A 90 -15.09 -1.36 -0.97
CA LYS A 90 -14.48 -0.26 -0.20
C LYS A 90 -13.63 -0.83 0.95
N LEU A 91 -12.34 -1.06 0.69
CA LEU A 91 -11.37 -1.48 1.72
C LEU A 91 -11.29 -0.49 2.88
N PHE A 92 -11.39 0.80 2.56
CA PHE A 92 -11.54 1.87 3.53
C PHE A 92 -12.87 2.55 3.23
N PRO A 93 -13.90 2.38 4.07
CA PRO A 93 -15.13 3.12 3.90
C PRO A 93 -14.81 4.62 4.02
N GLU A 94 -15.50 5.43 3.23
CA GLU A 94 -15.41 6.87 3.36
C GLU A 94 -15.91 7.26 4.76
N VAL A 95 -15.00 7.75 5.60
CA VAL A 95 -15.35 8.24 6.92
C VAL A 95 -16.06 9.57 6.68
N THR A 96 -17.39 9.55 6.80
CA THR A 96 -18.16 10.79 6.77
C THR A 96 -17.72 11.59 7.99
N HIS A 97 -17.02 12.71 7.78
CA HIS A 97 -16.63 13.61 8.85
C HIS A 97 -17.86 14.40 9.33
N ARG A 98 -18.79 13.71 9.98
CA ARG A 98 -19.83 14.31 10.81
C ARG A 98 -19.41 14.16 12.26
N VAL A 99 -19.54 15.24 13.03
CA VAL A 99 -19.17 15.28 14.44
C VAL A 99 -20.07 14.31 15.23
N GLY A 100 -19.57 13.09 15.46
CA GLY A 100 -20.10 12.13 16.41
C GLY A 100 -20.95 10.96 15.90
N SER A 101 -20.45 10.06 15.02
CA SER A 101 -20.78 8.62 15.17
C SER A 101 -20.01 7.64 14.26
N PHE A 102 -19.87 6.40 14.77
CA PHE A 102 -19.97 5.17 13.98
C PHE A 102 -21.46 4.93 13.67
N ASP A 103 -21.86 4.96 12.39
CA ASP A 103 -23.17 4.53 11.85
C ASP A 103 -24.44 5.27 12.34
N HIS A 104 -24.85 6.37 11.67
CA HIS A 104 -26.10 7.09 12.00
C HIS A 104 -27.13 7.22 10.86
N ILE A 105 -27.01 6.47 9.75
CA ILE A 105 -27.93 6.63 8.60
C ILE A 105 -29.40 6.36 8.97
N ASN A 106 -29.67 5.54 10.00
CA ASN A 106 -31.04 5.25 10.45
C ASN A 106 -31.56 6.16 11.58
N TYR A 107 -30.73 7.07 12.13
CA TYR A 107 -31.07 7.83 13.34
C TYR A 107 -30.77 9.34 13.21
N ASP A 108 -30.79 9.89 12.00
CA ASP A 108 -30.64 11.34 11.79
C ASP A 108 -31.96 12.08 12.00
N PHE A 109 -32.18 12.61 13.19
CA PHE A 109 -33.35 13.43 13.52
C PHE A 109 -33.19 14.90 13.12
N THR A 110 -32.06 15.31 12.53
CA THR A 110 -31.70 16.72 12.34
C THR A 110 -32.23 17.37 11.06
N LEU A 111 -33.24 16.80 10.40
CA LEU A 111 -33.94 17.37 9.24
C LEU A 111 -33.02 17.78 8.06
N GLN A 112 -31.83 17.20 7.93
CA GLN A 112 -30.99 17.45 6.76
C GLN A 112 -31.45 16.60 5.58
N LYS A 113 -31.52 17.21 4.39
CA LYS A 113 -31.93 16.50 3.16
C LYS A 113 -30.97 15.34 2.88
N PRO A 114 -31.47 14.14 2.57
CA PRO A 114 -30.63 13.03 2.15
C PRO A 114 -29.96 13.37 0.82
N HIS A 115 -28.63 13.27 0.79
CA HIS A 115 -27.86 13.40 -0.45
C HIS A 115 -27.83 12.04 -1.17
N LYS A 116 -28.26 12.05 -2.44
CA LYS A 116 -28.24 10.91 -3.36
C LYS A 116 -26.83 10.48 -3.71
#